data_AF-A0A847PSX8-F1
#
_entry.id   AF-A0A847PSX8-F1
#
_cell.length_a   1.000
_cell.length_b   1.000
_cell.length_c   1.000
_cell.angle_alpha   90.00
_cell.angle_beta   90.00
_cell.angle_gamma   90.00
#
_symmetry.space_group_name_H-M   'P 1'
#
loop_
_entity.id
_entity.type
_entity.pdbx_description
1 polymer ?
#
loop_
_entity_poly.entity_id
_entity_poly.type
_entity_poly.pdbx_seq_one_letter_code
_entity_poly.pdbx_strand_id
1 'polypeptide(L)'
;MADREKIAEKLKVAEADQRDVGKGIVRVDDGFREKMGLKPFDVVEIKGGKTTSALIGRPYPSDAGLDIIRMDGLIRTNAKTSIGEYVDIRKAEWKEAKSVTLAPVAKGMQIYAPSETLKAIFMNRTVSKGDFISTTSLRRSRERETFGKGVMFEDFFQDFFSPGVRQSFGLGEIKLQVISTSPSGIVKITDMTEVELLPEAAEITPEQNIPTVMYEDLGGLKDAIAKIREMIELPLKHPELFDRLGIDAPKGVLLYGPPGTGKTMLAKAVANESDAYIISVNGPEIMSKYYGESEKGIRD
;
A
#
# COMPACT_ATOMS: atom_id res chain seq x y z
N MET A 1 -9.21 -40.97 -7.56
CA MET A 1 -9.33 -39.75 -6.72
C MET A 1 -8.65 -38.65 -7.50
N ALA A 2 -9.42 -37.98 -8.36
CA ALA A 2 -8.90 -37.02 -9.32
C ALA A 2 -8.54 -35.71 -8.62
N ASP A 3 -7.38 -35.16 -8.97
CA ASP A 3 -6.95 -33.81 -8.69
C ASP A 3 -8.11 -32.84 -8.91
N ARG A 4 -8.61 -32.27 -7.81
CA ARG A 4 -9.29 -30.98 -7.90
C ARG A 4 -8.20 -29.98 -8.25
N GLU A 5 -7.91 -29.84 -9.55
CA GLU A 5 -7.21 -28.67 -10.08
C GLU A 5 -7.74 -27.46 -9.33
N LYS A 6 -6.85 -26.77 -8.62
CA LYS A 6 -7.18 -25.57 -7.85
C LYS A 6 -7.81 -24.58 -8.83
N ILE A 7 -9.14 -24.51 -8.83
CA ILE A 7 -9.91 -23.63 -9.70
C ILE A 7 -9.38 -22.23 -9.43
N ALA A 8 -8.67 -21.67 -10.40
CA ALA A 8 -8.21 -20.30 -10.35
C ALA A 8 -9.25 -19.49 -11.11
N GLU A 9 -9.84 -18.51 -10.45
CA GLU A 9 -10.84 -17.64 -11.04
C GLU A 9 -10.40 -16.20 -11.00
N LYS A 10 -10.83 -15.47 -12.02
CA LYS A 10 -10.44 -14.08 -12.27
C LYS A 10 -11.38 -13.15 -11.55
N LEU A 11 -10.82 -12.27 -10.73
CA LEU A 11 -11.55 -11.16 -10.15
C LEU A 11 -10.94 -9.85 -10.62
N LYS A 12 -11.80 -8.85 -10.79
CA LYS A 12 -11.38 -7.51 -11.16
C LYS A 12 -10.87 -6.75 -9.92
N VAL A 13 -9.70 -6.14 -10.03
CA VAL A 13 -9.06 -5.41 -8.93
C VAL A 13 -9.80 -4.10 -8.68
N ALA A 14 -10.18 -3.88 -7.42
CA ALA A 14 -10.81 -2.68 -6.92
C ALA A 14 -10.04 -2.12 -5.72
N GLU A 15 -10.26 -0.84 -5.42
CA GLU A 15 -9.62 -0.13 -4.32
C GLU A 15 -10.09 -0.66 -2.95
N ALA A 16 -9.17 -0.76 -2.00
CA ALA A 16 -9.49 -1.14 -0.64
C ALA A 16 -10.24 -0.03 0.10
N ASP A 17 -11.01 -0.44 1.11
CA ASP A 17 -11.55 0.50 2.08
C ASP A 17 -10.39 0.95 3.01
N GLN A 18 -10.36 2.22 3.41
CA GLN A 18 -9.39 2.81 4.33
C GLN A 18 -9.12 1.96 5.57
N ARG A 19 -10.15 1.30 6.09
CA ARG A 19 -10.02 0.43 7.27
C ARG A 19 -9.26 -0.88 7.01
N ASP A 20 -9.07 -1.28 5.76
CA ASP A 20 -8.37 -2.50 5.37
C ASP A 20 -6.93 -2.23 4.92
N VAL A 21 -6.61 -0.97 4.61
CA VAL A 21 -5.29 -0.53 4.11
C VAL A 21 -4.18 -0.90 5.08
N GLY A 22 -3.13 -1.52 4.52
CA GLY A 22 -1.94 -1.89 5.25
C GLY A 22 -2.20 -3.01 6.26
N LYS A 23 -3.32 -3.75 6.19
CA LYS A 23 -3.63 -4.92 7.03
C LYS A 23 -3.34 -6.26 6.36
N GLY A 24 -2.94 -6.26 5.09
CA GLY A 24 -2.65 -7.52 4.39
C GLY A 24 -3.90 -8.37 4.18
N ILE A 25 -5.05 -7.69 4.09
CA ILE A 25 -6.37 -8.29 3.94
C ILE A 25 -6.90 -7.89 2.57
N VAL A 26 -7.49 -8.85 1.87
CA VAL A 26 -8.27 -8.61 0.66
C VAL A 26 -9.71 -9.03 0.90
N ARG A 27 -10.63 -8.38 0.20
CA ARG A 27 -12.06 -8.73 0.25
C ARG A 27 -12.52 -9.07 -1.14
N VAL A 28 -13.18 -10.21 -1.25
CA VAL A 28 -13.77 -10.69 -2.51
C VAL A 28 -15.29 -10.63 -2.38
N ASP A 29 -15.98 -10.66 -3.52
CA ASP A 29 -17.44 -10.77 -3.54
C ASP A 29 -17.91 -12.07 -2.88
N ASP A 30 -19.15 -12.06 -2.39
CA ASP A 30 -19.68 -13.18 -1.62
C ASP A 30 -19.92 -14.44 -2.47
N GLY A 31 -20.31 -14.27 -3.73
CA GLY A 31 -20.56 -15.38 -4.65
C GLY A 31 -19.29 -16.16 -4.95
N PHE A 32 -18.20 -15.45 -5.27
CA PHE A 32 -16.88 -16.04 -5.44
C PHE A 32 -16.39 -16.72 -4.16
N ARG A 33 -16.55 -16.07 -3.00
CA ARG A 33 -16.13 -16.62 -1.71
C ARG A 33 -16.79 -17.96 -1.41
N GLU A 34 -18.10 -18.06 -1.62
CA GLU A 34 -18.86 -19.29 -1.43
C GLU A 34 -18.46 -20.37 -2.43
N LYS A 35 -18.36 -20.01 -3.72
CA LYS A 35 -17.93 -20.92 -4.79
C LYS A 35 -16.55 -21.53 -4.53
N MET A 36 -15.63 -20.73 -4.00
CA MET A 36 -14.27 -21.14 -3.67
C MET A 36 -14.14 -21.75 -2.26
N GLY A 37 -15.22 -21.78 -1.48
CA GLY A 37 -15.22 -22.31 -0.11
C GLY A 37 -14.29 -21.55 0.84
N LEU A 38 -14.07 -20.26 0.61
CA LEU A 38 -13.15 -19.42 1.37
C LEU A 38 -13.81 -18.92 2.66
N LYS A 39 -13.09 -19.05 3.78
CA LYS A 39 -13.53 -18.52 5.08
C LYS A 39 -12.76 -17.24 5.43
N PRO A 40 -13.34 -16.34 6.25
CA PRO A 40 -12.57 -15.23 6.80
C PRO A 40 -11.30 -15.73 7.48
N PHE A 41 -10.19 -15.04 7.24
CA PHE A 41 -8.82 -15.36 7.66
C PHE A 41 -8.16 -16.55 6.96
N ASP A 42 -8.81 -17.17 5.96
CA ASP A 42 -8.09 -18.06 5.04
C ASP A 42 -7.02 -17.26 4.27
N VAL A 43 -5.90 -17.92 3.96
CA VAL A 43 -4.86 -17.35 3.12
C VAL A 43 -5.17 -17.67 1.66
N VAL A 44 -5.12 -16.65 0.82
CA VAL A 44 -5.25 -16.79 -0.63
C VAL A 44 -3.96 -16.38 -1.32
N GLU A 45 -3.73 -17.05 -2.44
CA GLU A 45 -2.67 -16.73 -3.38
C GLU A 45 -3.30 -15.87 -4.48
N ILE A 46 -2.68 -14.72 -4.74
CA ILE A 46 -3.12 -13.74 -5.73
C ILE A 46 -2.03 -13.68 -6.79
N LYS A 47 -2.41 -13.95 -8.03
CA LYS A 47 -1.50 -13.99 -9.17
C LYS A 47 -1.89 -12.91 -10.18
N GLY A 48 -1.09 -11.85 -10.20
CA GLY A 48 -1.06 -10.83 -11.25
C GLY A 48 0.18 -11.00 -12.13
N GLY A 49 0.95 -9.92 -12.34
CA GLY A 49 2.29 -10.00 -12.94
C GLY A 49 3.32 -10.68 -12.03
N LYS A 50 3.08 -10.70 -10.71
CA LYS A 50 3.81 -11.48 -9.71
C LYS A 50 2.81 -12.19 -8.80
N THR A 51 3.22 -13.32 -8.24
CA THR A 51 2.46 -14.02 -7.21
C THR A 51 2.73 -13.42 -5.83
N THR A 52 1.67 -13.14 -5.08
CA THR A 52 1.72 -12.75 -3.67
C THR A 52 0.59 -13.44 -2.88
N SER A 53 0.45 -13.10 -1.59
CA SER A 53 -0.54 -13.69 -0.70
C SER A 53 -1.21 -12.66 0.20
N ALA A 54 -2.45 -12.90 0.56
CA ALA A 54 -3.18 -12.08 1.51
C ALA A 54 -4.21 -12.89 2.31
N LEU A 55 -4.72 -12.30 3.39
CA LEU A 55 -5.81 -12.86 4.18
C LEU A 55 -7.18 -12.48 3.60
N ILE A 56 -8.12 -13.41 3.57
CA ILE A 56 -9.50 -13.13 3.20
C ILE A 56 -10.22 -12.40 4.35
N GLY A 57 -10.69 -11.20 4.06
CA GLY A 57 -11.61 -10.45 4.91
C GLY A 57 -13.05 -10.91 4.75
N ARG A 58 -13.95 -10.33 5.55
CA ARG A 58 -15.39 -10.53 5.33
C ARG A 58 -15.82 -9.81 4.03
N PRO A 59 -16.70 -10.38 3.21
CA PRO A 59 -17.20 -9.69 2.02
C PRO A 59 -18.01 -8.45 2.43
N TYR A 60 -18.07 -7.44 1.56
CA TYR A 60 -19.04 -6.36 1.70
C TYR A 60 -20.34 -6.75 0.99
N PRO A 61 -21.51 -6.55 1.62
CA PRO A 61 -22.79 -6.83 0.95
C PRO A 61 -22.97 -6.04 -0.35
N SER A 62 -22.39 -4.84 -0.44
CA SER A 62 -22.41 -3.99 -1.63
C SER A 62 -21.63 -4.56 -2.81
N ASP A 63 -20.69 -5.48 -2.57
CA ASP A 63 -19.80 -6.03 -3.59
C ASP A 63 -20.34 -7.35 -4.16
N ALA A 64 -21.49 -7.83 -3.67
CA ALA A 64 -22.07 -9.10 -4.09
C ALA A 64 -22.40 -9.12 -5.59
N GLY A 65 -21.85 -10.11 -6.31
CA GLY A 65 -22.08 -10.31 -7.73
C GLY A 65 -21.31 -9.36 -8.67
N LEU A 66 -20.35 -8.59 -8.14
CA LEU A 66 -19.52 -7.71 -8.96
C LEU A 66 -18.24 -8.36 -9.50
N ASP A 67 -17.93 -9.60 -9.07
CA ASP A 67 -16.70 -10.33 -9.41
C ASP A 67 -15.44 -9.47 -9.19
N ILE A 68 -15.39 -8.79 -8.04
CA ILE A 68 -14.28 -7.91 -7.67
C ILE A 68 -13.48 -8.43 -6.48
N ILE A 69 -12.20 -8.09 -6.47
CA ILE A 69 -11.33 -8.16 -5.29
C ILE A 69 -10.89 -6.74 -4.91
N ARG A 70 -11.16 -6.36 -3.67
CA ARG A 70 -10.58 -5.16 -3.07
C ARG A 70 -9.21 -5.47 -2.50
N MET A 71 -8.21 -4.77 -3.00
CA MET A 71 -6.79 -4.92 -2.62
C MET A 71 -6.23 -3.58 -2.23
N ASP A 72 -5.42 -3.54 -1.18
CA ASP A 72 -4.68 -2.34 -0.83
C ASP A 72 -3.49 -2.10 -1.78
N GLY A 73 -2.89 -0.92 -1.71
CA GLY A 73 -1.81 -0.50 -2.56
C GLY A 73 -0.59 -1.40 -2.51
N LEU A 74 -0.22 -1.84 -1.31
CA LEU A 74 0.95 -2.70 -1.11
C LEU A 74 0.74 -4.08 -1.73
N ILE A 75 -0.43 -4.68 -1.55
CA ILE A 75 -0.76 -5.97 -2.16
C ILE A 75 -0.83 -5.82 -3.68
N ARG A 76 -1.38 -4.71 -4.22
CA ARG A 76 -1.36 -4.42 -5.66
C ARG A 76 0.07 -4.33 -6.21
N THR A 77 0.96 -3.59 -5.54
CA THR A 77 2.39 -3.51 -5.88
C THR A 77 3.07 -4.89 -5.81
N ASN A 78 2.77 -5.70 -4.78
CA ASN A 78 3.33 -7.04 -4.63
C ASN A 78 2.85 -7.99 -5.73
N ALA A 79 1.60 -7.89 -6.15
CA ALA A 79 1.02 -8.68 -7.24
C ALA A 79 1.42 -8.16 -8.62
N LYS A 80 2.06 -6.98 -8.72
CA LYS A 80 2.29 -6.23 -9.96
C LYS A 80 1.01 -6.11 -10.79
N THR A 81 0.00 -5.44 -10.21
CA THR A 81 -1.30 -5.19 -10.86
C THR A 81 -1.83 -3.80 -10.50
N SER A 82 -2.77 -3.33 -11.30
CA SER A 82 -3.41 -2.01 -11.17
C SER A 82 -4.92 -2.12 -10.99
N ILE A 83 -5.55 -1.04 -10.50
CA ILE A 83 -7.02 -0.98 -10.36
C ILE A 83 -7.66 -1.19 -11.74
N GLY A 84 -8.67 -2.06 -11.79
CA GLY A 84 -9.42 -2.36 -13.01
C GLY A 84 -8.88 -3.54 -13.82
N GLU A 85 -7.66 -4.01 -13.54
CA GLU A 85 -7.11 -5.24 -14.11
C GLU A 85 -7.75 -6.48 -13.48
N TYR A 86 -7.42 -7.66 -14.02
CA TYR A 86 -7.89 -8.94 -13.49
C TYR A 86 -6.73 -9.72 -12.88
N VAL A 87 -6.98 -10.37 -11.74
CA VAL A 87 -6.04 -11.26 -11.08
C VAL A 87 -6.65 -12.64 -10.88
N ASP A 88 -5.81 -13.67 -10.97
CA ASP A 88 -6.22 -15.04 -10.65
C ASP A 88 -6.10 -15.26 -9.14
N ILE A 89 -7.15 -15.77 -8.52
CA ILE A 89 -7.18 -16.05 -7.08
C ILE A 89 -7.46 -17.52 -6.82
N ARG A 90 -6.74 -18.09 -5.85
CA ARG A 90 -6.98 -19.44 -5.34
C ARG A 90 -6.62 -19.55 -3.86
N LYS A 91 -7.08 -20.61 -3.21
CA LYS A 91 -6.64 -20.94 -1.84
C LYS A 91 -5.14 -21.24 -1.83
N ALA A 92 -4.39 -20.55 -0.98
CA ALA A 92 -2.94 -20.71 -0.91
C ALA A 92 -2.57 -21.99 -0.17
N GLU A 93 -1.50 -22.64 -0.63
CA GLU A 93 -0.72 -23.54 0.21
C GLU A 93 0.36 -22.72 0.92
N TRP A 94 0.18 -22.53 2.22
CA TRP A 94 1.08 -21.73 3.04
C TRP A 94 1.65 -22.58 4.18
N LYS A 95 2.81 -22.17 4.70
CA LYS A 95 3.46 -22.79 5.85
C LYS A 95 3.67 -21.77 6.95
N GLU A 96 3.75 -22.23 8.19
CA GLU A 96 4.18 -21.38 9.29
C GLU A 96 5.65 -20.97 9.10
N ALA A 97 5.95 -19.68 9.23
CA ALA A 97 7.31 -19.18 9.09
C ALA A 97 8.14 -19.56 10.32
N LYS A 98 9.30 -20.18 10.09
CA LYS A 98 10.35 -20.34 11.10
C LYS A 98 11.14 -19.06 11.26
N SER A 99 11.51 -18.45 10.13
CA SER A 99 12.16 -17.15 10.13
C SER A 99 11.75 -16.30 8.92
N VAL A 100 11.73 -14.99 9.12
CA VAL A 100 11.50 -13.98 8.08
C VAL A 100 12.53 -12.86 8.25
N THR A 101 13.26 -12.57 7.19
CA THR A 101 14.23 -11.47 7.17
C THR A 101 13.62 -10.29 6.40
N LEU A 102 13.62 -9.13 7.02
CA LEU A 102 13.08 -7.88 6.48
C LEU A 102 14.21 -6.87 6.26
N ALA A 103 14.04 -5.95 5.33
CA ALA A 103 14.95 -4.82 5.16
C ALA A 103 14.16 -3.52 4.92
N PRO A 104 14.65 -2.38 5.41
CA PRO A 104 14.16 -1.05 5.05
C PRO A 104 14.09 -0.83 3.55
N VAL A 105 13.04 -0.15 3.09
CA VAL A 105 12.91 0.29 1.70
C VAL A 105 13.63 1.62 1.44
N ALA A 106 13.64 2.53 2.42
CA ALA A 106 14.24 3.85 2.25
C ALA A 106 15.76 3.81 2.47
N LYS A 107 16.53 4.29 1.49
CA LYS A 107 17.99 4.43 1.59
C LYS A 107 18.37 5.38 2.74
N GLY A 108 19.44 5.05 3.46
CA GLY A 108 19.93 5.87 4.59
C GLY A 108 19.11 5.75 5.88
N MET A 109 18.06 4.92 5.89
CA MET A 109 17.29 4.63 7.09
C MET A 109 17.88 3.41 7.81
N GLN A 110 18.47 3.63 8.99
CA GLN A 110 18.84 2.55 9.90
C GLN A 110 17.71 2.36 10.91
N ILE A 111 17.17 1.15 10.99
CA ILE A 111 16.13 0.81 11.96
C ILE A 111 16.69 -0.26 12.88
N TYR A 112 16.61 0.02 14.17
CA TYR A 112 16.84 -0.97 15.21
C TYR A 112 15.51 -1.28 15.86
N ALA A 113 14.97 -2.47 15.59
CA ALA A 113 13.74 -2.95 16.18
C ALA A 113 13.95 -4.37 16.71
N PRO A 114 13.65 -4.64 18.00
CA PRO A 114 13.74 -5.98 18.55
C PRO A 114 12.83 -6.96 17.79
N SER A 115 13.29 -8.20 17.63
CA SER A 115 12.58 -9.26 16.90
C SER A 115 11.15 -9.48 17.43
N GLU A 116 10.95 -9.40 18.75
CA GLU A 116 9.64 -9.53 19.40
C GLU A 116 8.67 -8.42 18.99
N THR A 117 9.17 -7.20 18.79
CA THR A 117 8.35 -6.05 18.40
C THR A 117 7.89 -6.19 16.95
N LEU A 118 8.82 -6.55 16.06
CA LEU A 118 8.50 -6.79 14.65
C LEU A 118 7.52 -7.96 14.49
N LYS A 119 7.74 -9.04 15.23
CA LYS A 119 6.82 -10.18 15.28
C LYS A 119 5.42 -9.76 15.71
N ALA A 120 5.29 -8.94 16.75
CA ALA A 120 3.99 -8.46 17.21
C ALA A 120 3.27 -7.59 16.16
N ILE A 121 4.00 -6.74 15.42
CA ILE A 121 3.45 -5.88 14.37
C ILE A 121 2.95 -6.70 13.17
N PHE A 122 3.74 -7.68 12.74
CA PHE A 122 3.46 -8.48 11.54
C PHE A 122 2.76 -9.81 11.86
N MET A 123 2.27 -9.99 13.08
CA MET A 123 1.54 -11.17 13.49
C MET A 123 0.38 -11.48 12.55
N ASN A 124 0.23 -12.75 12.18
CA ASN A 124 -0.74 -13.27 11.20
C ASN A 124 -0.54 -12.80 9.76
N ARG A 125 0.47 -11.98 9.43
CA ARG A 125 0.71 -11.59 8.05
C ARG A 125 1.24 -12.74 7.21
N THR A 126 0.75 -12.78 5.98
CA THR A 126 1.19 -13.73 4.96
C THR A 126 2.13 -13.00 4.02
N VAL A 127 3.32 -13.55 3.83
CA VAL A 127 4.38 -12.92 3.06
C VAL A 127 5.10 -13.94 2.20
N SER A 128 5.61 -13.47 1.07
CA SER A 128 6.55 -14.21 0.22
C SER A 128 7.81 -13.38 -0.01
N LYS A 129 8.88 -14.04 -0.47
CA LYS A 129 10.13 -13.35 -0.83
C LYS A 129 9.87 -12.22 -1.83
N GLY A 130 10.42 -11.05 -1.52
CA GLY A 130 10.33 -9.83 -2.31
C GLY A 130 9.02 -9.08 -2.18
N ASP A 131 8.13 -9.48 -1.27
CA ASP A 131 6.91 -8.71 -0.96
C ASP A 131 7.24 -7.51 -0.07
N PHE A 132 6.47 -6.44 -0.23
CA PHE A 132 6.51 -5.26 0.60
C PHE A 132 5.41 -5.35 1.66
N ILE A 133 5.78 -5.03 2.90
CA ILE A 133 4.88 -4.96 4.05
C ILE A 133 5.09 -3.65 4.79
N SER A 134 4.10 -3.24 5.58
CA SER A 134 4.17 -1.98 6.31
C SER A 134 3.64 -2.05 7.73
N THR A 135 4.11 -1.11 8.55
CA THR A 135 3.74 -1.01 9.96
C THR A 135 2.37 -0.34 10.20
N THR A 136 1.63 -0.01 9.15
CA THR A 136 0.37 0.79 9.19
C THR A 136 -0.74 0.20 10.05
N SER A 137 -0.74 -1.10 10.35
CA SER A 137 -1.71 -1.72 11.25
C SER A 137 -1.77 -1.12 12.66
N LEU A 138 -0.80 -0.28 13.04
CA LEU A 138 -0.77 0.46 14.30
C LEU A 138 -1.61 1.74 14.34
N ARG A 139 -2.19 2.21 13.21
CA ARG A 139 -3.25 3.24 13.26
C ARG A 139 -4.54 2.64 13.79
N ARG A 140 -4.57 2.27 15.08
CA ARG A 140 -5.83 2.13 15.81
C ARG A 140 -6.57 3.45 15.63
N SER A 141 -7.80 3.36 15.11
CA SER A 141 -8.75 4.46 15.13
C SER A 141 -8.69 5.13 16.51
N ARG A 142 -8.56 6.46 16.55
CA ARG A 142 -8.61 7.28 17.77
C ARG A 142 -9.96 7.19 18.50
N GLU A 143 -10.88 6.33 18.09
CA GLU A 143 -12.18 6.11 18.73
C GLU A 143 -12.22 4.82 19.56
N ARG A 144 -11.48 4.80 20.68
CA ARG A 144 -11.83 3.98 21.85
C ARG A 144 -11.06 4.48 23.07
N GLU A 145 -11.52 5.59 23.62
CA GLU A 145 -11.33 5.91 25.04
C GLU A 145 -12.08 4.86 25.87
N THR A 146 -11.41 3.78 26.29
CA THR A 146 -11.64 3.19 27.63
C THR A 146 -10.47 2.28 28.01
N PHE A 147 -9.88 2.57 29.18
CA PHE A 147 -8.97 1.78 30.01
C PHE A 147 -8.53 0.39 29.51
N GLY A 148 -7.21 0.26 29.28
CA GLY A 148 -6.52 -1.03 29.22
C GLY A 148 -5.10 -0.87 28.70
N LYS A 149 -4.09 -1.13 29.54
CA LYS A 149 -2.66 -1.15 29.20
C LYS A 149 -2.42 -1.89 27.88
N GLY A 150 -2.10 -1.16 26.82
CA GLY A 150 -1.85 -1.70 25.49
C GLY A 150 -0.78 -0.88 24.80
N VAL A 151 0.40 -1.48 24.68
CA VAL A 151 1.63 -1.06 23.97
C VAL A 151 1.46 0.20 23.11
N MET A 152 1.85 1.35 23.65
CA MET A 152 1.96 2.63 22.94
C MET A 152 3.26 2.63 22.15
N PHE A 153 3.18 2.52 20.82
CA PHE A 153 4.32 2.68 19.91
C PHE A 153 4.80 4.14 19.87
N GLU A 154 3.91 5.10 20.13
CA GLU A 154 4.22 6.54 20.18
C GLU A 154 5.12 6.87 21.38
N ASP A 155 4.85 6.29 22.55
CA ASP A 155 5.70 6.42 23.75
C ASP A 155 7.07 5.75 23.55
N PHE A 156 7.11 4.64 22.81
CA PHE A 156 8.34 3.89 22.54
C PHE A 156 9.34 4.67 21.68
N PHE A 157 8.85 5.46 20.72
CA PHE A 157 9.72 6.31 19.90
C PHE A 157 10.20 7.57 20.64
N GLN A 158 9.46 8.03 21.65
CA GLN A 158 9.87 9.12 22.52
C GLN A 158 11.08 8.75 23.39
N ASP A 159 11.17 7.50 23.85
CA ASP A 159 12.31 7.01 24.63
C ASP A 159 13.53 6.65 23.77
N PHE A 160 13.34 6.34 22.48
CA PHE A 160 14.41 5.89 21.58
C PHE A 160 15.27 7.04 21.01
N PHE A 161 14.72 8.25 20.88
CA PHE A 161 15.47 9.46 20.55
C PHE A 161 15.64 10.31 21.82
N SER A 162 16.76 10.13 22.51
CA SER A 162 17.15 10.75 23.81
C SER A 162 16.79 12.24 24.05
N PRO A 163 16.78 12.69 25.32
CA PRO A 163 16.11 13.92 25.77
C PRO A 163 16.76 15.17 25.16
N GLY A 164 16.01 15.87 24.31
CA GLY A 164 16.45 17.14 23.72
C GLY A 164 15.83 17.46 22.37
N VAL A 165 15.34 16.46 21.62
CA VAL A 165 14.71 16.68 20.32
C VAL A 165 13.20 16.82 20.49
N ARG A 166 12.73 18.04 20.79
CA ARG A 166 11.30 18.42 20.79
C ARG A 166 10.75 18.64 19.37
N GLN A 167 11.21 17.89 18.38
CA GLN A 167 10.58 17.87 17.07
C GLN A 167 9.87 16.53 16.89
N SER A 168 8.61 16.53 17.30
CA SER A 168 7.64 15.47 17.05
C SER A 168 7.36 15.39 15.55
N PHE A 169 8.25 14.74 14.81
CA PHE A 169 7.92 14.20 13.50
C PHE A 169 7.13 12.92 13.79
N GLY A 170 5.83 12.91 13.50
CA GLY A 170 5.04 11.68 13.52
C GLY A 170 5.72 10.69 12.60
N LEU A 171 6.34 9.67 13.17
CA LEU A 171 7.08 8.69 12.37
C LEU A 171 6.06 7.93 11.55
N GLY A 172 6.14 8.17 10.24
CA GLY A 172 5.21 7.62 9.26
C GLY A 172 5.25 6.11 9.21
N GLU A 173 4.35 5.54 8.41
CA GLU A 173 4.41 4.15 7.99
C GLU A 173 5.82 3.80 7.50
N ILE A 174 6.40 2.73 8.06
CA ILE A 174 7.66 2.19 7.59
C ILE A 174 7.35 1.04 6.65
N LYS A 175 7.85 1.13 5.42
CA LYS A 175 7.75 0.07 4.41
C LYS A 175 9.01 -0.78 4.45
N LEU A 176 8.82 -2.09 4.52
CA LEU A 176 9.87 -3.10 4.59
C LEU A 176 9.71 -4.08 3.43
N GLN A 177 10.83 -4.56 2.90
CA GLN A 177 10.84 -5.64 1.92
C GLN A 177 11.21 -6.96 2.59
N VAL A 178 10.53 -8.03 2.20
CA VAL A 178 10.84 -9.39 2.65
C VAL A 178 12.01 -9.93 1.83
N ILE A 179 13.18 -10.07 2.45
CA ILE A 179 14.41 -10.52 1.79
C ILE A 179 14.43 -12.03 1.64
N SER A 180 14.02 -12.73 2.69
CA SER A 180 13.98 -14.19 2.72
C SER A 180 12.94 -14.70 3.70
N THR A 181 12.41 -15.89 3.39
CA THR A 181 11.50 -16.64 4.25
C THR A 181 12.02 -18.07 4.40
N SER A 182 11.84 -18.64 5.59
CA SER A 182 12.11 -20.05 5.88
C SER A 182 10.85 -20.69 6.48
N PRO A 183 10.22 -21.68 5.83
CA PRO A 183 10.54 -22.24 4.52
C PRO A 183 10.28 -21.25 3.37
N SER A 184 10.79 -21.56 2.17
CA SER A 184 10.50 -20.77 0.98
C SER A 184 9.04 -20.93 0.53
N GLY A 185 8.53 -19.91 -0.19
CA GLY A 185 7.14 -19.83 -0.63
C GLY A 185 6.31 -18.90 0.24
N ILE A 186 4.99 -19.06 0.18
CA ILE A 186 4.03 -18.29 1.00
C ILE A 186 4.14 -18.79 2.45
N VAL A 187 4.50 -17.89 3.34
CA VAL A 187 4.56 -18.18 4.77
C VAL A 187 3.70 -17.24 5.58
N LYS A 188 3.23 -17.70 6.74
CA LYS A 188 2.49 -16.90 7.70
C LYS A 188 3.35 -16.66 8.94
N ILE A 189 3.44 -15.40 9.35
CA ILE A 189 4.14 -14.98 10.58
C ILE A 189 3.25 -15.31 11.78
N THR A 190 3.80 -16.05 12.73
CA THR A 190 3.15 -16.49 13.97
C THR A 190 4.04 -16.19 15.17
N ASP A 191 3.57 -16.62 16.34
CA ASP A 191 4.22 -16.56 17.64
C ASP A 191 5.61 -17.21 17.63
N MET A 192 5.76 -18.25 16.81
CA MET A 192 6.96 -19.09 16.68
C MET A 192 7.96 -18.57 15.64
N THR A 193 7.58 -17.56 14.86
CA THR A 193 8.42 -17.00 13.81
C THR A 193 9.49 -16.09 14.40
N GLU A 194 10.74 -16.31 14.01
CA GLU A 194 11.83 -15.36 14.25
C GLU A 194 11.81 -14.28 13.16
N VAL A 195 11.64 -13.01 13.54
CA VAL A 195 11.62 -11.89 12.59
C VAL A 195 12.89 -11.08 12.78
N GLU A 196 13.73 -11.05 11.75
CA GLU A 196 14.99 -10.30 11.73
C GLU A 196 14.86 -9.08 10.81
N LEU A 197 15.45 -7.96 11.20
CA LEU A 197 15.52 -6.75 10.39
C LEU A 197 16.97 -6.42 10.07
N LEU A 198 17.28 -6.34 8.78
CA LEU A 198 18.59 -5.91 8.32
C LEU A 198 18.76 -4.40 8.57
N PRO A 199 19.96 -3.96 8.98
CA PRO A 199 20.23 -2.56 9.30
C PRO A 199 20.27 -1.65 8.07
N GLU A 200 20.54 -2.23 6.89
CA GLU A 200 20.67 -1.49 5.63
C GLU A 200 19.49 -1.75 4.70
N ALA A 201 19.19 -0.75 3.89
CA ALA A 201 18.10 -0.83 2.91
C ALA A 201 18.42 -1.88 1.85
N ALA A 202 17.40 -2.60 1.40
CA ALA A 202 17.54 -3.48 0.26
C ALA A 202 17.98 -2.68 -0.98
N GLU A 203 18.84 -3.24 -1.82
CA GLU A 203 19.06 -2.70 -3.17
C GLU A 203 17.78 -2.89 -3.99
N ILE A 204 16.89 -1.89 -3.92
CA ILE A 204 15.67 -1.89 -4.71
C ILE A 204 16.08 -1.58 -6.15
N THR A 205 15.70 -2.48 -7.06
CA THR A 205 15.84 -2.24 -8.49
C THR A 205 14.93 -1.07 -8.89
N PRO A 206 15.35 -0.17 -9.81
CA PRO A 206 14.55 1.00 -10.21
C PRO A 206 13.13 0.68 -10.68
N GLU A 207 12.89 -0.56 -11.12
CA GLU A 207 11.60 -1.09 -11.58
C GLU A 207 10.58 -1.32 -10.45
N GLN A 208 11.01 -1.32 -9.18
CA GLN A 208 10.15 -1.49 -8.02
C GLN A 208 9.82 -0.11 -7.41
N ASN A 209 8.98 0.66 -8.12
CA ASN A 209 8.46 1.92 -7.58
C ASN A 209 7.48 1.60 -6.44
N ILE A 210 7.93 1.74 -5.20
CA ILE A 210 7.10 1.49 -4.03
C ILE A 210 6.33 2.79 -3.77
N PRO A 211 5.01 2.78 -4.00
CA PRO A 211 4.20 3.98 -3.91
C PRO A 211 4.28 4.52 -2.49
N THR A 212 4.65 5.79 -2.36
CA THR A 212 4.82 6.43 -1.04
C THR A 212 3.49 6.72 -0.38
N VAL A 213 2.48 7.10 -1.15
CA VAL A 213 1.11 7.41 -0.73
C VAL A 213 0.14 6.98 -1.84
N MET A 214 -1.01 6.41 -1.49
CA MET A 214 -2.11 6.07 -2.39
C MET A 214 -3.41 6.80 -2.02
N TYR A 215 -4.42 6.76 -2.90
CA TYR A 215 -5.72 7.40 -2.63
C TYR A 215 -6.42 6.85 -1.39
N GLU A 216 -6.35 5.54 -1.20
CA GLU A 216 -6.90 4.86 -0.03
C GLU A 216 -6.18 5.24 1.28
N ASP A 217 -4.99 5.85 1.23
CA ASP A 217 -4.32 6.41 2.42
C ASP A 217 -4.88 7.79 2.84
N LEU A 218 -5.72 8.41 1.99
CA LEU A 218 -6.19 9.79 2.17
C LEU A 218 -7.62 9.85 2.74
N GLY A 219 -7.71 10.09 4.06
CA GLY A 219 -8.97 10.29 4.77
C GLY A 219 -9.67 11.61 4.44
N GLY A 220 -11.01 11.58 4.32
CA GLY A 220 -11.84 12.80 4.23
C GLY A 220 -11.78 13.58 2.91
N LEU A 221 -11.07 13.06 1.90
CA LEU A 221 -10.86 13.74 0.61
C LEU A 221 -11.60 13.06 -0.56
N LYS A 222 -12.64 12.27 -0.30
CA LYS A 222 -13.34 11.46 -1.34
C LYS A 222 -13.81 12.29 -2.54
N ASP A 223 -14.45 13.43 -2.29
CA ASP A 223 -14.95 14.31 -3.36
C ASP A 223 -13.81 14.95 -4.17
N ALA A 224 -12.73 15.35 -3.49
CA ALA A 224 -11.56 15.91 -4.14
C ALA A 224 -10.83 14.86 -4.99
N ILE A 225 -10.70 13.63 -4.46
CA ILE A 225 -10.14 12.49 -5.18
C ILE A 225 -10.96 12.21 -6.44
N ALA A 226 -12.29 12.09 -6.32
CA ALA A 226 -13.17 11.83 -7.47
C ALA A 226 -12.98 12.87 -8.58
N LYS A 227 -12.97 14.17 -8.24
CA LYS A 227 -12.72 15.24 -9.21
C LYS A 227 -11.34 15.14 -9.87
N ILE A 228 -10.30 14.82 -9.09
CA ILE A 228 -8.95 14.69 -9.66
C ILE A 228 -8.85 13.47 -10.58
N ARG A 229 -9.51 12.35 -10.24
CA ARG A 229 -9.56 11.18 -11.13
C ARG A 229 -10.18 11.54 -12.47
N GLU A 230 -11.29 12.27 -12.46
CA GLU A 230 -11.94 12.74 -13.69
C GLU A 230 -11.07 13.72 -14.49
N MET A 231 -10.33 14.61 -13.82
CA MET A 231 -9.53 15.63 -14.49
C MET A 231 -8.16 15.15 -14.97
N ILE A 232 -7.59 14.12 -14.34
CA ILE A 232 -6.21 13.66 -14.61
C ILE A 232 -6.19 12.21 -15.08
N GLU A 233 -6.71 11.25 -14.30
CA GLU A 233 -6.61 9.83 -14.65
C GLU A 233 -7.45 9.47 -15.87
N LEU A 234 -8.69 9.96 -15.96
CA LEU A 234 -9.60 9.62 -17.05
C LEU A 234 -9.04 10.05 -18.42
N PRO A 235 -8.53 11.29 -18.62
CA PRO A 235 -7.87 11.67 -19.87
C PRO A 235 -6.64 10.83 -20.21
N LEU A 236 -5.84 10.44 -19.22
CA LEU A 236 -4.61 9.67 -19.43
C LEU A 236 -4.90 8.22 -19.81
N LYS A 237 -5.90 7.60 -19.15
CA LYS A 237 -6.26 6.19 -19.37
C LYS A 237 -7.19 5.98 -20.57
N HIS A 238 -8.05 6.96 -20.87
CA HIS A 238 -9.09 6.88 -21.89
C HIS A 238 -9.17 8.13 -22.78
N PRO A 239 -8.09 8.49 -23.50
CA PRO A 239 -8.09 9.66 -24.38
C PRO A 239 -9.16 9.57 -25.49
N GLU A 240 -9.50 8.36 -25.93
CA GLU A 240 -10.52 8.11 -26.95
C GLU A 240 -11.92 8.63 -26.58
N LEU A 241 -12.22 8.75 -25.30
CA LEU A 241 -13.51 9.29 -24.84
C LEU A 241 -13.60 10.80 -25.13
N PHE A 242 -12.50 11.53 -24.96
CA PHE A 242 -12.43 12.97 -25.20
C PHE A 242 -12.54 13.27 -26.71
N ASP A 243 -11.84 12.48 -27.53
CA ASP A 243 -11.90 12.58 -28.99
C ASP A 243 -13.33 12.33 -29.52
N ARG A 244 -14.00 11.29 -29.02
CA ARG A 244 -15.37 10.94 -29.44
C ARG A 244 -16.40 11.99 -29.03
N LEU A 245 -16.22 12.59 -27.86
CA LEU A 245 -17.10 13.63 -27.34
C LEU A 245 -16.78 15.00 -27.95
N GLY A 246 -15.64 15.16 -28.62
CA GLY A 246 -15.19 16.42 -29.21
C GLY A 246 -14.89 17.48 -28.16
N ILE A 247 -14.40 17.08 -26.99
CA ILE A 247 -14.04 17.97 -25.88
C ILE A 247 -12.56 17.85 -25.54
N ASP A 248 -11.94 18.97 -25.16
CA ASP A 248 -10.55 18.97 -24.72
C ASP A 248 -10.42 18.48 -23.27
N ALA A 249 -9.35 17.73 -23.00
CA ALA A 249 -8.97 17.36 -21.64
C ALA A 249 -8.51 18.58 -20.83
N PRO A 250 -8.75 18.61 -19.50
CA PRO A 250 -8.23 19.64 -18.62
C PRO A 250 -6.70 19.71 -18.66
N LYS A 251 -6.14 20.91 -18.79
CA LYS A 251 -4.68 21.13 -18.91
C LYS A 251 -3.95 21.32 -17.59
N GLY A 252 -4.69 21.51 -16.49
CA GLY A 252 -4.08 21.77 -15.18
C GLY A 252 -5.10 21.76 -14.06
N VAL A 253 -4.64 21.40 -12.86
CA VAL A 253 -5.44 21.33 -11.64
C VAL A 253 -4.77 22.19 -10.56
N LEU A 254 -5.55 23.07 -9.92
CA LEU A 254 -5.09 23.87 -8.79
C LEU A 254 -5.70 23.34 -7.49
N LEU A 255 -4.84 22.86 -6.59
CA LEU A 255 -5.26 22.44 -5.24
C LEU A 255 -5.13 23.62 -4.27
N TYR A 256 -6.24 24.07 -3.69
CA TYR A 256 -6.27 25.17 -2.71
C TYR A 256 -6.95 24.76 -1.40
N GLY A 257 -6.67 25.50 -0.32
CA GLY A 257 -7.28 25.29 1.00
C GLY A 257 -6.31 25.57 2.16
N PRO A 258 -6.77 25.49 3.42
CA PRO A 258 -5.95 25.73 4.61
C PRO A 258 -4.69 24.83 4.69
N PRO A 259 -3.60 25.25 5.36
CA PRO A 259 -2.44 24.41 5.56
C PRO A 259 -2.80 23.11 6.31
N GLY A 260 -2.10 22.01 6.03
CA GLY A 260 -2.32 20.72 6.70
C GLY A 260 -3.48 19.86 6.17
N THR A 261 -4.21 20.29 5.15
CA THR A 261 -5.34 19.54 4.54
C THR A 261 -4.95 18.43 3.57
N GLY A 262 -3.66 18.06 3.49
CA GLY A 262 -3.21 16.92 2.68
C GLY A 262 -3.02 17.19 1.18
N LYS A 263 -3.06 18.44 0.70
CA LYS A 263 -2.86 18.81 -0.72
C LYS A 263 -1.63 18.15 -1.36
N THR A 264 -0.47 18.24 -0.71
CA THR A 264 0.78 17.64 -1.22
C THR A 264 0.71 16.12 -1.23
N MET A 265 0.05 15.50 -0.24
CA MET A 265 -0.13 14.04 -0.22
C MET A 265 -1.10 13.58 -1.31
N LEU A 266 -2.14 14.36 -1.59
CA LEU A 266 -3.06 14.11 -2.70
C LEU A 266 -2.34 14.18 -4.05
N ALA A 267 -1.52 15.20 -4.28
CA ALA A 267 -0.70 15.29 -5.49
C ALA A 267 0.24 14.08 -5.65
N LYS A 268 0.87 13.64 -4.55
CA LYS A 268 1.72 12.44 -4.53
C LYS A 268 0.94 11.13 -4.77
N ALA A 269 -0.28 11.02 -4.27
CA ALA A 269 -1.13 9.86 -4.51
C ALA A 269 -1.54 9.76 -5.98
N VAL A 270 -1.93 10.89 -6.58
CA VAL A 270 -2.30 10.96 -8.01
C VAL A 270 -1.12 10.58 -8.89
N ALA A 271 0.05 11.14 -8.58
CA ALA A 271 1.31 10.79 -9.20
C ALA A 271 1.53 9.26 -9.18
N ASN A 272 1.49 8.64 -8.00
CA ASN A 272 1.75 7.20 -7.87
C ASN A 272 0.70 6.30 -8.56
N GLU A 273 -0.59 6.67 -8.57
CA GLU A 273 -1.66 5.81 -9.11
C GLU A 273 -1.89 5.97 -10.62
N SER A 274 -1.54 7.14 -11.19
CA SER A 274 -1.74 7.40 -12.63
C SER A 274 -0.69 6.75 -13.53
N ASP A 275 0.35 6.14 -12.95
CA ASP A 275 1.52 5.59 -13.65
C ASP A 275 2.15 6.59 -14.65
N ALA A 276 1.96 7.89 -14.37
CA ALA A 276 2.46 8.98 -15.20
C ALA A 276 3.89 9.34 -14.80
N TYR A 277 4.65 9.89 -15.75
CA TYR A 277 5.94 10.50 -15.43
C TYR A 277 5.74 11.79 -14.61
N ILE A 278 6.29 11.84 -13.40
CA ILE A 278 6.08 12.96 -12.47
C ILE A 278 7.35 13.77 -12.31
N ILE A 279 7.22 15.07 -12.53
CA ILE A 279 8.22 16.07 -12.19
C ILE A 279 7.67 16.88 -11.02
N SER A 280 8.27 16.71 -9.83
CA SER A 280 7.92 17.51 -8.67
C SER A 280 8.81 18.74 -8.63
N VAL A 281 8.21 19.92 -8.72
CA VAL A 281 8.94 21.19 -8.61
C VAL A 281 8.44 21.96 -7.40
N ASN A 282 9.34 22.34 -6.50
CA ASN A 282 9.00 23.09 -5.30
C ASN A 282 9.20 24.58 -5.55
N GLY A 283 8.22 25.42 -5.19
CA GLY A 283 8.29 26.86 -5.44
C GLY A 283 9.59 27.52 -4.93
N PRO A 284 10.02 27.27 -3.68
CA PRO A 284 11.28 27.79 -3.17
C PRO A 284 12.54 27.28 -3.89
N GLU A 285 12.50 26.11 -4.53
CA GLU A 285 13.66 25.56 -5.27
C GLU A 285 13.88 26.26 -6.61
N ILE A 286 12.80 26.78 -7.21
CA ILE A 286 12.87 27.53 -8.48
C ILE A 286 13.33 28.97 -8.23
N MET A 287 13.02 29.54 -7.07
CA MET A 287 13.24 30.96 -6.77
C MET A 287 14.74 31.27 -6.61
N SER A 288 15.38 31.73 -7.69
CA SER A 288 16.77 32.18 -7.67
C SER A 288 16.87 33.71 -7.46
N LYS A 289 17.97 34.15 -6.84
CA LYS A 289 18.33 35.58 -6.79
C LYS A 289 18.91 36.10 -8.12
N TYR A 290 19.28 35.18 -9.01
CA TYR A 290 19.94 35.47 -10.28
C TYR A 290 18.94 35.45 -11.43
N TYR A 291 18.92 36.52 -12.21
CA TYR A 291 18.01 36.71 -13.35
C TYR A 291 18.22 35.62 -14.41
N GLY A 292 17.14 34.96 -14.85
CA GLY A 292 17.18 33.94 -15.90
C GLY A 292 17.41 32.50 -15.41
N GLU A 293 17.85 32.29 -14.17
CA GLU A 293 18.04 30.93 -13.62
C GLU A 293 16.70 30.25 -13.27
N SER A 294 15.73 31.03 -12.78
CA SER A 294 14.39 30.53 -12.47
C SER A 294 13.65 30.05 -13.73
N GLU A 295 13.72 30.84 -14.81
CA GLU A 295 13.09 30.52 -16.10
C GLU A 295 13.74 29.31 -16.77
N LYS A 296 15.06 29.17 -16.64
CA LYS A 296 15.79 27.99 -17.11
C LYS A 296 15.36 26.73 -16.35
N GLY A 297 15.23 26.81 -15.02
CA GLY A 297 14.79 25.69 -14.18
C GLY A 297 13.32 25.28 -14.37
N ILE A 298 12.47 26.13 -14.95
CA ILE A 298 11.10 25.78 -15.33
C ILE A 298 11.05 25.12 -16.72
N ARG A 299 11.95 25.50 -17.62
CA ARG A 299 11.96 25.05 -19.01
C ARG A 299 12.58 23.66 -19.17
N ASP A 300 13.67 23.42 -18.46
CA ASP A 300 14.48 22.19 -18.53
C ASP A 300 13.94 21.13 -17.55
#